data_AF-I7C398-F1
#
_entry.id   AF-I7C398-F1
#
_cell.length_a   1.000
_cell.length_b   1.000
_cell.length_c   1.000
_cell.angle_alpha   90.00
_cell.angle_beta   90.00
_cell.angle_gamma   90.00
#
_symmetry.space_group_name_H-M   'P 1'
#
loop_
_entity.id
_entity.type
_entity.pdbx_description
1 polymer ?
#
loop_
_entity_poly.entity_id
_entity_poly.type
_entity_poly.pdbx_seq_one_letter_code
_entity_poly.pdbx_strand_id
1 'polypeptide(L)'
;MARAPQALWRRDTRGGSWDRLLHQALADDSSMPVLLPGLRYDYPLAAGAPITREHLISLTGGYPAPVVEAPARQVEQVLENAAEQLFGDPLLLDNSQDLPRWLGQAWSVSYSPQGKRITGLEPVQGLCRTFGLQFESQAGEPLWQRVEAWLARQPDNWQLAPLQLPEVRYVQGHPGWHPRQLAS
;
A
#
# COMPACT_ATOMS: atom_id res chain seq x y z
N MET A 1 -1.01 -2.94 23.93
CA MET A 1 -0.84 -3.00 22.46
C MET A 1 0.50 -3.65 22.15
N ALA A 2 0.64 -4.27 20.98
CA ALA A 2 1.84 -5.00 20.59
C ALA A 2 3.07 -4.09 20.37
N ARG A 3 4.26 -4.69 20.41
CA ARG A 3 5.52 -4.04 20.01
C ARG A 3 5.79 -4.29 18.52
N ALA A 4 6.49 -3.37 17.87
CA ALA A 4 6.90 -3.49 16.48
C ALA A 4 7.89 -4.67 16.31
N PRO A 5 7.60 -5.69 15.49
CA PRO A 5 8.44 -6.89 15.37
C PRO A 5 9.67 -6.64 14.50
N GLN A 6 9.65 -5.56 13.72
CA GLN A 6 10.71 -5.06 12.86
C GLN A 6 10.55 -3.54 12.73
N ALA A 7 11.46 -2.86 12.03
CA ALA A 7 11.28 -1.46 11.70
C ALA A 7 9.99 -1.27 10.87
N LEU A 8 9.16 -0.30 11.28
CA LEU A 8 7.92 0.08 10.61
C LEU A 8 8.09 1.42 9.93
N TRP A 9 7.76 1.49 8.65
CA TRP A 9 7.83 2.68 7.81
C TRP A 9 6.87 2.51 6.64
N ARG A 10 6.44 3.62 6.00
CA ARG A 10 5.53 3.60 4.85
C ARG A 10 6.12 4.20 3.58
N ARG A 11 6.88 5.30 3.67
CA ARG A 11 7.34 6.06 2.49
C ARG A 11 8.22 5.23 1.55
N ASP A 12 7.62 4.75 0.49
CA ASP A 12 8.22 4.11 -0.69
C ASP A 12 7.16 4.06 -1.78
N THR A 13 7.56 4.17 -3.05
CA THR A 13 6.63 4.18 -4.18
C THR A 13 5.74 2.92 -4.24
N ARG A 14 6.22 1.78 -3.75
CA ARG A 14 5.56 0.45 -3.80
C ARG A 14 5.00 -0.01 -2.46
N GLY A 15 5.52 0.53 -1.37
CA GLY A 15 5.01 0.31 -0.02
C GLY A 15 6.03 -0.18 0.99
N GLY A 16 5.71 0.05 2.26
CA GLY A 16 6.58 -0.23 3.40
C GLY A 16 6.08 -1.30 4.36
N SER A 17 6.77 -1.48 5.47
CA SER A 17 6.39 -2.42 6.51
C SER A 17 5.11 -2.02 7.26
N TRP A 18 4.76 -0.74 7.32
CA TRP A 18 3.42 -0.33 7.76
C TRP A 18 2.33 -0.86 6.83
N ASP A 19 2.55 -0.82 5.51
CA ASP A 19 1.58 -1.31 4.54
C ASP A 19 1.40 -2.83 4.65
N ARG A 20 2.47 -3.56 4.91
CA ARG A 20 2.39 -5.01 5.20
C ARG A 20 1.58 -5.31 6.46
N LEU A 21 1.75 -4.51 7.52
CA LEU A 21 0.99 -4.65 8.77
C LEU A 21 -0.49 -4.34 8.53
N LEU A 22 -0.80 -3.22 7.87
CA LEU A 22 -2.17 -2.87 7.51
C LEU A 22 -2.81 -3.96 6.65
N HIS A 23 -2.10 -4.47 5.66
CA HIS A 23 -2.57 -5.56 4.82
C HIS A 23 -2.97 -6.78 5.67
N GLN A 24 -2.14 -7.21 6.62
CA GLN A 24 -2.45 -8.35 7.48
C GLN A 24 -3.63 -8.08 8.42
N ALA A 25 -3.70 -6.87 9.01
CA ALA A 25 -4.81 -6.47 9.86
C ALA A 25 -6.15 -6.40 9.10
N LEU A 26 -6.11 -6.00 7.83
CA LEU A 26 -7.27 -5.96 6.97
C LEU A 26 -7.61 -7.36 6.44
N ALA A 27 -6.64 -8.20 6.08
CA ALA A 27 -6.90 -9.56 5.66
C ALA A 27 -7.55 -10.39 6.78
N ASP A 28 -7.10 -10.21 8.03
CA ASP A 28 -7.67 -10.83 9.25
C ASP A 28 -7.95 -12.33 9.08
N ASP A 29 -6.93 -13.05 8.62
CA ASP A 29 -6.94 -14.49 8.34
C ASP A 29 -7.97 -14.95 7.29
N SER A 30 -8.66 -14.01 6.62
CA SER A 30 -9.52 -14.29 5.46
C SER A 30 -8.71 -14.31 4.17
N SER A 31 -9.22 -14.99 3.15
CA SER A 31 -8.66 -14.96 1.79
C SER A 31 -9.11 -13.76 0.97
N MET A 32 -9.76 -12.76 1.59
CA MET A 32 -10.25 -11.61 0.84
C MET A 32 -9.08 -10.71 0.42
N PRO A 33 -9.02 -10.31 -0.86
CA PRO A 33 -8.00 -9.37 -1.32
C PRO A 33 -8.06 -8.02 -0.61
N VAL A 34 -6.91 -7.37 -0.47
CA VAL A 34 -6.79 -6.07 0.18
C VAL A 34 -6.13 -5.08 -0.76
N LEU A 35 -6.75 -3.91 -0.93
CA LEU A 35 -6.20 -2.77 -1.65
C LEU A 35 -6.00 -1.61 -0.68
N LEU A 36 -4.75 -1.27 -0.38
CA LEU A 36 -4.46 -0.09 0.45
C LEU A 36 -4.23 1.15 -0.44
N PRO A 37 -4.73 2.33 -0.07
CA PRO A 37 -4.37 3.57 -0.75
C PRO A 37 -2.88 3.88 -0.59
N GLY A 38 -2.28 4.53 -1.59
CA GLY A 38 -0.87 4.94 -1.60
C GLY A 38 -0.58 6.17 -0.73
N LEU A 39 -1.13 6.24 0.48
CA LEU A 39 -0.99 7.41 1.35
C LEU A 39 0.47 7.63 1.79
N ARG A 40 0.93 8.88 1.79
CA ARG A 40 2.29 9.25 2.25
C ARG A 40 2.39 9.60 3.73
N TYR A 41 1.29 9.49 4.49
CA TYR A 41 1.28 9.65 5.93
C TYR A 41 2.07 8.50 6.58
N ASP A 42 3.10 8.85 7.32
CA ASP A 42 4.06 7.89 7.87
C ASP A 42 4.42 8.27 9.31
N TYR A 43 4.79 7.26 10.09
CA TYR A 43 5.37 7.39 11.41
C TYR A 43 6.43 6.30 11.58
N PRO A 44 7.70 6.56 11.23
CA PRO A 44 8.75 5.56 11.34
C PRO A 44 8.93 5.09 12.80
N LEU A 45 8.95 3.77 13.00
CA LEU A 45 9.21 3.15 14.31
C LEU A 45 10.36 2.15 14.21
N ALA A 46 11.22 2.17 15.23
CA ALA A 46 12.25 1.17 15.42
C ALA A 46 11.63 -0.18 15.82
N ALA A 47 12.33 -1.28 15.51
CA ALA A 47 11.98 -2.59 16.02
C ALA A 47 11.97 -2.60 17.56
N GLY A 48 11.01 -3.29 18.16
CA GLY A 48 10.80 -3.36 19.61
C GLY A 48 10.07 -2.17 20.22
N ALA A 49 9.88 -1.06 19.49
CA ALA A 49 9.13 0.10 19.99
C ALA A 49 7.65 -0.27 20.21
N PRO A 50 6.97 0.29 21.23
CA PRO A 50 5.54 0.08 21.40
C PRO A 50 4.76 0.73 20.25
N ILE A 51 3.77 0.03 19.72
CA ILE A 51 2.80 0.61 18.78
C ILE A 51 1.68 1.23 19.61
N THR A 52 1.43 2.53 19.46
CA THR A 52 0.37 3.25 20.15
C THR A 52 -0.75 3.61 19.18
N ARG A 53 -1.89 4.02 19.73
CA ARG A 53 -3.05 4.47 18.94
C ARG A 53 -2.71 5.71 18.11
N GLU A 54 -1.91 6.63 18.66
CA GLU A 54 -1.45 7.84 17.98
C GLU A 54 -0.66 7.49 16.71
N HIS A 55 0.18 6.44 16.75
CA HIS A 55 0.85 5.94 15.56
C HIS A 55 -0.15 5.50 14.50
N LEU A 56 -1.18 4.73 14.88
CA LEU A 56 -2.20 4.23 13.96
C LEU A 56 -3.05 5.35 13.34
N ILE A 57 -3.47 6.32 14.14
CA ILE A 57 -4.21 7.51 13.67
C ILE A 57 -3.34 8.36 12.73
N SER A 58 -2.03 8.46 12.99
CA SER A 58 -1.10 9.21 12.14
C SER A 58 -1.00 8.60 10.74
N LEU A 59 -1.21 7.29 10.57
CA LEU A 59 -1.15 6.61 9.28
C LEU A 59 -2.26 7.03 8.31
N THR A 60 -3.28 7.75 8.76
CA THR A 60 -4.33 8.32 7.89
C THR A 60 -4.33 9.84 7.95
N GLY A 61 -3.29 10.48 8.50
CA GLY A 61 -3.30 11.94 8.67
C GLY A 61 -4.36 12.43 9.66
N GLY A 62 -4.87 11.55 10.53
CA GLY A 62 -5.82 11.90 11.58
C GLY A 62 -7.29 11.65 11.27
N TYR A 63 -7.68 11.36 10.02
CA TYR A 63 -9.07 11.06 9.70
C TYR A 63 -9.42 9.57 9.96
N PRO A 64 -10.70 9.23 10.24
CA PRO A 64 -11.09 7.87 10.64
C PRO A 64 -10.74 6.78 9.62
N ALA A 65 -10.86 7.09 8.33
CA ALA A 65 -10.60 6.18 7.22
C ALA A 65 -11.38 4.86 7.38
N PRO A 66 -12.72 4.88 7.24
CA PRO A 66 -13.55 3.70 7.46
C PRO A 66 -13.10 2.56 6.56
N VAL A 67 -12.99 1.36 7.13
CA VAL A 67 -12.66 0.13 6.41
C VAL A 67 -13.94 -0.41 5.77
N VAL A 68 -13.90 -0.61 4.45
CA VAL A 68 -15.05 -1.03 3.64
C VAL A 68 -14.68 -2.17 2.70
N GLU A 69 -15.70 -2.86 2.20
CA GLU A 69 -15.57 -3.82 1.11
C GLU A 69 -16.06 -3.18 -0.18
N ALA A 70 -15.24 -3.21 -1.22
CA ALA A 70 -15.48 -2.53 -2.49
C ALA A 70 -15.23 -3.47 -3.68
N PRO A 71 -15.91 -3.28 -4.83
CA PRO A 71 -15.69 -4.09 -6.02
C PRO A 71 -14.23 -4.08 -6.49
N ALA A 72 -13.62 -5.26 -6.60
CA ALA A 72 -12.21 -5.41 -7.00
C ALA A 72 -12.00 -5.36 -8.52
N ARG A 73 -13.08 -5.40 -9.32
CA ARG A 73 -13.04 -5.42 -10.80
C ARG A 73 -12.31 -4.24 -11.45
N GLN A 74 -12.04 -3.17 -10.69
CA GLN A 74 -11.38 -1.95 -11.18
C GLN A 74 -9.92 -1.83 -10.72
N VAL A 75 -9.36 -2.82 -10.02
CA VAL A 75 -8.01 -2.73 -9.43
C VAL A 75 -6.95 -2.41 -10.48
N GLU A 76 -6.96 -3.08 -11.64
CA GLU A 76 -6.02 -2.80 -12.73
C GLU A 76 -6.14 -1.35 -13.20
N GLN A 77 -7.36 -0.87 -13.43
CA GLN A 77 -7.60 0.52 -13.85
C GLN A 77 -7.14 1.53 -12.78
N VAL A 78 -7.36 1.24 -11.50
CA VAL A 78 -6.92 2.07 -10.38
C VAL A 78 -5.39 2.15 -10.35
N LEU A 79 -4.70 1.02 -10.54
CA LEU A 79 -3.25 0.94 -10.58
C LEU A 79 -2.68 1.67 -11.81
N GLU A 80 -3.30 1.52 -12.98
CA GLU A 80 -2.91 2.27 -14.19
C GLU A 80 -3.09 3.77 -14.01
N ASN A 81 -4.21 4.22 -13.44
CA ASN A 81 -4.46 5.63 -13.18
C ASN A 81 -3.42 6.22 -12.20
N ALA A 82 -3.05 5.47 -11.16
CA ALA A 82 -2.00 5.89 -10.24
C ALA A 82 -0.63 5.94 -10.91
N ALA A 83 -0.31 4.97 -11.78
CA ALA A 83 0.94 4.96 -12.53
C ALA A 83 1.01 6.11 -13.55
N GLU A 84 -0.11 6.49 -14.19
CA GLU A 84 -0.20 7.68 -15.05
C GLU A 84 0.08 8.97 -14.27
N GLN A 85 -0.45 9.09 -13.04
CA GLN A 85 -0.19 10.26 -12.19
C GLN A 85 1.27 10.37 -11.72
N LEU A 86 1.99 9.26 -11.63
CA LEU A 86 3.39 9.26 -11.19
C LEU A 86 4.38 9.38 -12.35
N PHE A 87 4.04 8.83 -13.52
CA PHE A 87 4.99 8.58 -14.61
C PHE A 87 4.51 9.10 -15.97
N GLY A 88 3.37 9.80 -16.05
CA GLY A 88 2.84 10.41 -17.27
C GLY A 88 3.69 11.55 -17.82
N ASP A 89 3.59 11.79 -19.12
CA ASP A 89 4.24 12.92 -19.81
C ASP A 89 3.23 13.65 -20.73
N PRO A 90 2.98 14.95 -20.52
CA PRO A 90 3.48 15.78 -19.42
C PRO A 90 2.91 15.33 -18.07
N LEU A 91 3.72 15.43 -17.00
CA LEU A 91 3.28 15.19 -15.62
C LEU A 91 2.39 16.35 -15.16
N LEU A 92 1.10 16.29 -15.47
CA LEU A 92 0.16 17.38 -15.19
C LEU A 92 -0.49 17.31 -13.81
N LEU A 93 -0.52 16.13 -13.19
CA LEU A 93 -1.24 15.89 -11.94
C LEU A 93 -0.33 15.14 -10.96
N ASP A 94 -0.08 15.73 -9.79
CA ASP A 94 0.52 15.06 -8.63
C ASP A 94 -0.43 15.25 -7.43
N ASN A 95 -1.05 14.16 -6.98
CA ASN A 95 -1.94 14.17 -5.82
C ASN A 95 -1.22 13.83 -4.50
N SER A 96 0.12 13.83 -4.53
CA SER A 96 0.99 13.48 -3.42
C SER A 96 0.75 12.08 -2.84
N GLN A 97 0.33 11.12 -3.67
CA GLN A 97 0.22 9.70 -3.32
C GLN A 97 1.25 8.85 -4.07
N ASP A 98 1.58 7.71 -3.50
CA ASP A 98 2.35 6.65 -4.15
C ASP A 98 1.41 5.64 -4.82
N LEU A 99 1.94 4.54 -5.37
CA LEU A 99 1.09 3.49 -5.96
C LEU A 99 0.16 2.86 -4.92
N PRO A 100 -1.09 2.56 -5.24
CA PRO A 100 -1.93 1.73 -4.38
C PRO A 100 -1.25 0.39 -4.07
N ARG A 101 -1.39 -0.09 -2.83
CA ARG A 101 -0.74 -1.31 -2.36
C ARG A 101 -1.67 -2.49 -2.64
N TRP A 102 -1.45 -3.12 -3.78
CA TRP A 102 -1.98 -4.45 -4.09
C TRP A 102 -0.88 -5.48 -3.80
N LEU A 103 -0.88 -6.05 -2.61
CA LEU A 103 0.23 -6.85 -2.09
C LEU A 103 -0.06 -8.36 -2.14
N GLY A 104 0.99 -9.17 -2.02
CA GLY A 104 0.87 -10.63 -1.90
C GLY A 104 0.73 -11.37 -3.23
N GLN A 105 0.79 -10.65 -4.36
CA GLN A 105 0.76 -11.21 -5.71
C GLN A 105 1.86 -10.57 -6.57
N ALA A 106 2.38 -11.31 -7.53
CA ALA A 106 3.35 -10.80 -8.47
C ALA A 106 2.65 -9.91 -9.50
N TRP A 107 3.12 -8.68 -9.66
CA TRP A 107 2.78 -7.81 -10.78
C TRP A 107 3.90 -6.78 -10.96
N SER A 108 3.90 -6.09 -12.09
CA SER A 108 4.95 -5.13 -12.43
C SER A 108 4.35 -3.80 -12.86
N VAL A 109 5.03 -2.72 -12.50
CA VAL A 109 4.79 -1.36 -13.00
C VAL A 109 6.00 -0.91 -13.79
N SER A 110 5.77 -0.44 -15.01
CA SER A 110 6.83 0.13 -15.84
C SER A 110 6.83 1.64 -15.67
N TYR A 111 7.98 2.21 -15.33
CA TYR A 111 8.21 3.65 -15.51
C TYR A 111 8.33 3.89 -17.01
N SER A 112 7.28 4.45 -17.61
CA SER A 112 7.20 4.78 -19.03
C SER A 112 6.46 6.12 -19.17
N PRO A 113 6.92 7.06 -20.01
CA PRO A 113 6.13 8.25 -20.32
C PRO A 113 4.86 7.89 -21.08
N GLN A 114 4.87 6.76 -21.81
CA GLN A 114 3.71 6.25 -22.53
C GLN A 114 2.88 5.32 -21.63
N GLY A 115 1.54 5.41 -21.72
CA GLY A 115 0.60 4.61 -20.92
C GLY A 115 0.71 3.08 -21.13
N LYS A 116 -0.12 2.31 -20.39
CA LYS A 116 -0.04 0.84 -20.22
C LYS A 116 1.18 0.40 -19.42
N ARG A 117 1.21 0.78 -18.14
CA ARG A 117 2.36 0.55 -17.25
C ARG A 117 2.22 -0.71 -16.40
N ILE A 118 1.01 -1.18 -16.17
CA ILE A 118 0.72 -2.29 -15.28
C ILE A 118 0.69 -3.59 -16.07
N THR A 119 1.41 -4.60 -15.59
CA THR A 119 1.48 -5.92 -16.23
C THR A 119 1.54 -7.04 -15.19
N GLY A 120 1.11 -8.24 -15.57
CA GLY A 120 1.17 -9.42 -14.71
C GLY A 120 0.14 -9.46 -13.59
N LEU A 121 -0.89 -8.61 -13.63
CA LEU A 121 -2.05 -8.76 -12.75
C LEU A 121 -2.92 -9.92 -13.24
N GLU A 122 -3.24 -10.83 -12.33
CA GLU A 122 -4.31 -11.80 -12.56
C GLU A 122 -5.68 -11.10 -12.51
N PRO A 123 -6.66 -11.51 -13.33
CA PRO A 123 -8.00 -10.95 -13.29
C PRO A 123 -8.61 -11.06 -11.89
N VAL A 124 -8.94 -9.92 -11.29
CA VAL A 124 -9.53 -9.87 -9.95
C VAL A 124 -11.05 -9.75 -10.07
N GLN A 125 -11.77 -10.69 -9.45
CA GLN A 125 -13.22 -10.67 -9.37
C GLN A 125 -13.70 -10.57 -7.91
N GLY A 126 -14.94 -10.14 -7.72
CA GLY A 126 -15.55 -10.03 -6.40
C GLY A 126 -15.20 -8.73 -5.67
N LEU A 127 -14.99 -8.83 -4.36
CA LEU A 127 -14.75 -7.71 -3.45
C LEU A 127 -13.30 -7.71 -2.97
N CYS A 128 -12.83 -6.54 -2.59
CA CYS A 128 -11.61 -6.34 -1.83
C CYS A 128 -11.89 -5.43 -0.63
N ARG A 129 -11.08 -5.57 0.42
CA ARG A 129 -11.12 -4.67 1.57
C ARG A 129 -10.20 -3.49 1.31
N THR A 130 -10.69 -2.30 1.62
CA THR A 130 -9.94 -1.04 1.46
C THR A 130 -10.36 -0.03 2.54
N PHE A 131 -9.73 1.14 2.54
CA PHE A 131 -10.09 2.27 3.41
C PHE A 131 -9.75 3.58 2.72
N GLY A 132 -10.34 4.69 3.20
CA GLY A 132 -9.96 6.02 2.72
C GLY A 132 -10.98 7.10 3.04
N LEU A 133 -10.64 8.35 2.73
CA LEU A 133 -11.47 9.54 2.97
C LEU A 133 -12.64 9.70 1.98
N GLN A 134 -12.61 8.96 0.87
CA GLN A 134 -13.66 8.97 -0.15
C GLN A 134 -14.95 8.25 0.28
N PHE A 135 -14.90 7.52 1.40
CA PHE A 135 -16.05 6.81 1.96
C PHE A 135 -16.64 7.61 3.11
N GLU A 136 -17.96 7.52 3.28
CA GLU A 136 -18.63 8.13 4.44
C GLU A 136 -18.06 7.57 5.75
N SER A 137 -17.79 8.44 6.73
CA SER A 137 -17.16 8.07 8.00
C SER A 137 -17.87 6.93 8.74
N GLN A 138 -19.17 6.78 8.52
CA GLN A 138 -20.05 5.78 9.12
C GLN A 138 -20.16 4.46 8.31
N ALA A 139 -19.52 4.38 7.15
CA ALA A 139 -19.60 3.22 6.25
C ALA A 139 -18.87 1.97 6.78
N GLY A 140 -18.04 2.12 7.82
CA GLY A 140 -17.28 1.03 8.41
C GLY A 140 -16.53 1.45 9.67
N GLU A 141 -15.89 0.48 10.31
CA GLU A 141 -15.02 0.72 11.46
C GLU A 141 -13.80 1.57 11.05
N PRO A 142 -13.37 2.56 11.85
CA PRO A 142 -12.15 3.32 11.59
C PRO A 142 -10.92 2.41 11.48
N LEU A 143 -10.01 2.72 10.54
CA LEU A 143 -8.80 1.93 10.31
C LEU A 143 -7.99 1.70 11.59
N TRP A 144 -7.77 2.75 12.39
CA TRP A 144 -6.97 2.65 13.61
C TRP A 144 -7.57 1.66 14.60
N GLN A 145 -8.90 1.61 14.70
CA GLN A 145 -9.61 0.75 15.65
C GLN A 145 -9.51 -0.72 15.22
N ARG A 146 -9.72 -0.97 13.91
CA ARG A 146 -9.53 -2.28 13.29
C ARG A 146 -8.12 -2.83 13.55
N VAL A 147 -7.10 -2.01 13.30
CA VAL A 147 -5.69 -2.38 13.47
C VAL A 147 -5.33 -2.55 14.95
N GLU A 148 -5.85 -1.71 15.84
CA GLU A 148 -5.66 -1.84 17.30
C GLU A 148 -6.20 -3.19 17.80
N ALA A 149 -7.41 -3.56 17.38
CA ALA A 149 -8.02 -4.85 17.74
C ALA A 149 -7.26 -6.05 17.18
N TRP A 150 -6.71 -5.95 15.96
CA TRP A 150 -5.84 -6.98 15.40
C TRP A 150 -4.51 -7.10 16.15
N LEU A 151 -3.87 -5.98 16.50
CA LEU A 151 -2.62 -5.94 17.27
C LEU A 151 -2.79 -6.49 18.68
N ALA A 152 -3.96 -6.28 19.31
CA ALA A 152 -4.25 -6.78 20.66
C ALA A 152 -4.32 -8.32 20.74
N ARG A 153 -4.55 -9.00 19.60
CA ARG A 153 -4.58 -10.48 19.51
C ARG A 153 -3.22 -11.09 19.19
N GLN A 154 -2.21 -10.28 18.86
CA GLN A 154 -0.91 -10.80 18.49
C GLN A 154 -0.14 -11.32 19.72
N PRO A 155 0.56 -12.46 19.62
CA PRO A 155 1.46 -12.91 20.69
C PRO A 155 2.67 -11.97 20.82
N ASP A 156 3.36 -12.00 21.96
CA ASP A 156 4.50 -11.10 22.24
C ASP A 156 5.65 -11.19 21.21
N ASN A 157 5.82 -12.36 20.60
CA ASN A 157 6.86 -12.66 19.60
C ASN A 157 6.31 -12.80 18.17
N TRP A 158 5.16 -12.17 17.90
CA TRP A 158 4.56 -12.17 16.56
C TRP A 158 5.55 -11.66 15.50
N GLN A 159 5.37 -12.14 14.28
CA GLN A 159 6.19 -11.75 13.14
C GLN A 159 5.31 -11.15 12.07
N LEU A 160 5.85 -10.16 11.36
CA LEU A 160 5.18 -9.59 10.21
C LEU A 160 5.55 -10.41 8.97
N ALA A 161 4.57 -11.14 8.43
CA ALA A 161 4.79 -11.91 7.20
C ALA A 161 5.37 -11.03 6.07
N PRO A 162 6.39 -11.51 5.33
CA PRO A 162 6.83 -10.83 4.12
C PRO A 162 5.70 -10.89 3.09
N LEU A 163 5.50 -9.77 2.38
CA LEU A 163 4.60 -9.73 1.24
C LEU A 163 5.41 -9.32 0.01
N GLN A 164 5.10 -9.96 -1.11
CA GLN A 164 5.66 -9.58 -2.38
C GLN A 164 5.21 -8.16 -2.73
N LEU A 165 6.18 -7.28 -2.98
CA LEU A 165 5.97 -5.95 -3.55
C LEU A 165 5.98 -6.05 -5.08
N PRO A 166 5.32 -5.12 -5.79
CA PRO A 166 5.45 -5.05 -7.24
C PRO A 166 6.89 -4.86 -7.70
N GLU A 167 7.19 -5.36 -8.88
CA GLU A 167 8.44 -5.05 -9.57
C GLU A 167 8.30 -3.70 -10.28
N VAL A 168 9.28 -2.80 -10.08
CA VAL A 168 9.37 -1.55 -10.87
C VAL A 168 10.36 -1.78 -12.00
N ARG A 169 9.89 -1.64 -13.24
CA ARG A 169 10.72 -1.77 -14.44
C ARG A 169 11.01 -0.40 -15.02
N TYR A 170 12.26 -0.20 -15.44
CA TYR A 170 12.66 0.98 -16.20
C TYR A 170 12.69 0.62 -17.68
N VAL A 171 12.00 1.40 -18.52
CA VAL A 171 12.12 1.25 -19.97
C VAL A 171 13.25 2.14 -20.51
N GLN A 172 13.88 1.70 -21.60
CA GLN A 172 14.96 2.42 -22.26
C GLN A 172 14.52 3.85 -22.63
N GLY A 173 15.33 4.86 -22.28
CA GLY A 173 15.01 6.28 -22.50
C GLY A 173 14.56 7.06 -21.25
N HIS A 174 14.51 6.42 -20.08
CA HIS A 174 14.20 7.08 -18.81
C HIS A 174 15.29 8.13 -18.43
N PRO A 175 14.92 9.36 -18.04
CA PRO A 175 15.88 10.47 -17.82
C PRO A 175 16.83 10.24 -16.62
N GLY A 176 16.40 9.49 -15.61
CA GLY A 176 17.25 9.02 -14.50
C GLY A 176 17.98 7.69 -14.76
N TRP A 177 17.87 7.10 -15.95
CA TRP A 177 18.59 5.88 -16.30
C TRP A 177 19.99 6.27 -16.79
N HIS A 178 21.01 6.01 -15.98
CA HIS A 178 22.39 6.20 -16.41
C HIS A 178 22.89 4.90 -17.05
N PRO A 179 23.15 4.85 -18.38
CA PRO A 179 23.40 3.61 -19.12
C PRO A 179 24.75 2.89 -18.82
N ARG A 180 25.42 3.18 -17.70
CA ARG A 180 26.78 2.65 -17.41
C ARG A 180 26.87 1.45 -16.47
N GLN A 181 25.78 0.73 -16.17
CA GLN A 181 25.86 -0.50 -15.35
C GLN A 181 25.70 -1.82 -16.12
N LEU A 182 25.95 -1.80 -17.44
CA LEU A 182 26.02 -3.03 -18.25
C LEU A 182 27.41 -3.33 -18.83
N ALA A 183 28.47 -2.72 -18.27
CA ALA A 183 29.84 -3.02 -18.67
C ALA A 183 30.76 -3.12 -17.45
N SER A 184 30.78 -4.30 -16.82
CA SER A 184 31.95 -5.00 -16.25
C SER A 184 31.50 -6.22 -15.46
#